data_AF-A0A2M9PYX8-F1
#
_entry.id   AF-A0A2M9PYX8-F1
#
_cell.length_a   1.000
_cell.length_b   1.000
_cell.length_c   1.000
_cell.angle_alpha   90.00
_cell.angle_beta   90.00
_cell.angle_gamma   90.00
#
_symmetry.space_group_name_H-M   'P 1'
#
loop_
_entity.id
_entity.type
_entity.pdbx_description
1 polymer ?
#
loop_
_entity_poly.entity_id
_entity_poly.type
_entity_poly.pdbx_seq_one_letter_code
_entity_poly.pdbx_strand_id
1 'polypeptide(L)'
;MKQILKIVCALSIAVYLIPIEGVHAASFKDVSKDNTLITEIDYLVEKGVINGYPNNLFKPNTYVTRAQVAVMLTRALELQTTNVKDPKYQDVPTTHPHYKEIAAVQNAGVFDSAQKFNPNATLSRGDMAIVLQRAFKIKGSATSDFTDVSAKTRGYKEISAISSNNITTGYDDGSFKPNLPLTRAHFSAFLARALTLSNPNLLKDTAYDYTYAHYSLKDKKQYTLNYQYSHYDDKNDVWAVSDLNSNKAFNSELLFSDGDIFGQGEDRDYDLFYDLYFRLPLRIGVIQHEDDDGIISGVRLTVKATDGTVQAGGINYNNVIVLEEMSIYRDGVSTYYFVDGIGLVKELYNDVVIYELLERTAN
;
A
#
# COMPACT_ATOMS: atom_id res chain seq x y z
N MET A 1 20.67 -71.28 15.90
CA MET A 1 20.09 -70.87 14.60
C MET A 1 19.44 -69.50 14.74
N LYS A 2 19.92 -68.54 13.94
CA LYS A 2 19.29 -67.28 13.49
C LYS A 2 18.98 -66.17 14.51
N GLN A 3 19.83 -65.14 14.41
CA GLN A 3 19.61 -63.74 14.74
C GLN A 3 18.31 -63.20 14.11
N ILE A 4 17.54 -62.37 14.83
CA ILE A 4 16.72 -61.31 14.21
C ILE A 4 16.88 -60.02 15.01
N LEU A 5 17.64 -59.14 14.38
CA LEU A 5 17.84 -57.73 14.61
C LEU A 5 16.50 -56.99 14.44
N LYS A 6 16.05 -56.20 15.43
CA LYS A 6 14.99 -55.19 15.22
C LYS A 6 15.61 -53.80 15.30
N ILE A 7 15.98 -53.30 14.12
CA ILE A 7 16.33 -51.90 13.89
C ILE A 7 15.05 -51.09 14.06
N VAL A 8 15.05 -50.15 15.02
CA VAL A 8 14.06 -49.08 15.09
C VAL A 8 14.53 -48.02 14.10
N CYS A 9 13.92 -47.97 12.92
CA CYS A 9 14.09 -46.88 11.97
C CYS A 9 13.44 -45.62 12.54
N ALA A 10 14.27 -44.70 13.06
CA ALA A 10 13.87 -43.31 13.21
C ALA A 10 13.68 -42.72 11.81
N LEU A 11 12.43 -42.52 11.39
CA LEU A 11 12.11 -41.70 10.22
C LEU A 11 12.43 -40.25 10.56
N SER A 12 13.61 -39.80 10.15
CA SER A 12 13.91 -38.38 9.99
C SER A 12 13.07 -37.84 8.83
N ILE A 13 11.97 -37.16 9.15
CA ILE A 13 11.26 -36.31 8.19
C ILE A 13 12.16 -35.11 7.93
N ALA A 14 13.02 -35.22 6.91
CA ALA A 14 13.69 -34.08 6.33
C ALA A 14 12.60 -33.25 5.60
N VAL A 15 12.09 -32.22 6.28
CA VAL A 15 11.32 -31.17 5.62
C VAL A 15 12.29 -30.47 4.68
N TYR A 16 12.26 -30.84 3.40
CA TYR A 16 12.87 -30.03 2.36
C TYR A 16 12.10 -28.71 2.34
N LEU A 17 12.69 -27.68 2.95
CA LEU A 17 12.39 -26.29 2.64
C LEU A 17 12.65 -26.14 1.14
N ILE A 18 11.59 -26.29 0.34
CA ILE A 18 11.61 -25.78 -1.02
C ILE A 18 11.90 -24.29 -0.85
N PRO A 19 13.02 -23.76 -1.40
CA PRO A 19 13.19 -22.33 -1.41
C PRO A 19 11.95 -21.76 -2.08
N ILE A 20 11.22 -20.90 -1.37
CA ILE A 20 10.20 -20.08 -1.99
C ILE A 20 10.99 -19.28 -3.01
N GLU A 21 10.93 -19.68 -4.29
CA GLU A 21 11.47 -18.86 -5.36
C GLU A 21 10.77 -17.51 -5.19
N GLY A 22 11.56 -16.49 -4.83
CA GLY A 22 11.04 -15.14 -4.70
C GLY A 22 10.27 -14.85 -5.98
N VAL A 23 8.99 -14.50 -5.84
CA VAL A 23 8.17 -14.06 -6.97
C VAL A 23 8.87 -12.84 -7.51
N HIS A 24 9.66 -13.03 -8.57
CA HIS A 24 10.37 -11.95 -9.20
C HIS A 24 9.30 -11.06 -9.83
N ALA A 25 9.22 -9.78 -9.44
CA ALA A 25 8.39 -8.81 -10.13
C ALA A 25 8.63 -8.98 -11.64
N ALA A 26 7.58 -9.25 -12.41
CA ALA A 26 7.75 -9.55 -13.83
C ALA A 26 8.17 -8.28 -14.56
N SER A 27 9.45 -8.19 -14.93
CA SER A 27 9.95 -7.07 -15.71
C SER A 27 9.42 -7.17 -17.15
N PHE A 28 8.43 -6.35 -17.49
CA PHE A 28 7.96 -6.20 -18.86
C PHE A 28 8.98 -5.42 -19.70
N LYS A 29 9.19 -5.82 -20.96
CA LYS A 29 10.20 -5.20 -21.83
C LYS A 29 9.92 -3.74 -22.17
N ASP A 30 8.66 -3.33 -22.08
CA ASP A 30 8.16 -1.99 -22.44
C ASP A 30 7.76 -1.15 -21.22
N VAL A 31 8.19 -1.54 -20.02
CA VAL A 31 8.06 -0.73 -18.80
C VAL A 31 9.46 -0.45 -18.27
N SER A 32 9.87 0.83 -18.32
CA SER A 32 11.15 1.26 -17.75
C SER A 32 11.13 1.14 -16.22
N LYS A 33 12.30 0.87 -15.62
CA LYS A 33 12.47 0.94 -14.15
C LYS A 33 12.22 2.34 -13.61
N ASP A 34 12.44 3.37 -14.43
CA ASP A 34 12.19 4.77 -14.07
C ASP A 34 10.73 5.19 -14.30
N ASN A 35 9.84 4.25 -14.65
CA ASN A 35 8.42 4.55 -14.79
C ASN A 35 7.84 4.92 -13.42
N THR A 36 7.18 6.08 -13.34
CA THR A 36 6.61 6.59 -12.09
C THR A 36 5.49 5.74 -11.52
N LEU A 37 4.91 4.82 -12.31
CA LEU A 37 3.85 3.90 -11.94
C LEU A 37 4.34 2.45 -11.77
N ILE A 38 5.67 2.24 -11.74
CA ILE A 38 6.25 0.88 -11.67
C ILE A 38 5.83 0.16 -10.39
N THR A 39 5.81 0.85 -9.25
CA THR A 39 5.45 0.27 -7.95
C THR A 39 4.05 -0.34 -7.99
N GLU A 40 3.07 0.39 -8.53
CA GLU A 40 1.70 -0.09 -8.65
C GLU A 40 1.55 -1.24 -9.66
N ILE A 41 2.29 -1.18 -10.78
CA ILE A 41 2.27 -2.23 -11.80
C ILE A 41 2.84 -3.53 -11.22
N ASP A 42 4.02 -3.45 -10.58
CA ASP A 42 4.70 -4.61 -10.00
C ASP A 42 3.85 -5.26 -8.91
N TYR A 43 3.19 -4.47 -8.07
CA TYR A 43 2.25 -4.98 -7.07
C TYR A 43 1.10 -5.78 -7.69
N LEU A 44 0.47 -5.25 -8.74
CA LEU A 44 -0.62 -5.97 -9.42
C LEU A 44 -0.13 -7.22 -10.17
N VAL A 45 1.13 -7.26 -10.59
CA VAL A 45 1.75 -8.47 -11.14
C VAL A 45 1.97 -9.51 -10.06
N GLU A 46 2.54 -9.11 -8.93
CA GLU A 46 2.79 -9.97 -7.78
C GLU A 46 1.49 -10.59 -7.24
N LYS A 47 0.41 -9.79 -7.18
CA LYS A 47 -0.93 -10.27 -6.82
C LYS A 47 -1.64 -11.06 -7.93
N GLY A 48 -1.01 -11.29 -9.08
CA GLY A 48 -1.60 -12.02 -10.20
C GLY A 48 -2.80 -11.34 -10.86
N VAL A 49 -3.01 -10.05 -10.60
CA VAL A 49 -4.07 -9.24 -11.22
C VAL A 49 -3.72 -8.95 -12.68
N ILE A 50 -2.44 -8.68 -12.96
CA ILE A 50 -1.91 -8.37 -14.28
C ILE A 50 -0.84 -9.38 -14.69
N ASN A 51 -0.97 -9.98 -15.88
CA ASN A 51 0.00 -10.95 -16.41
C ASN A 51 0.70 -10.45 -17.70
N GLY A 52 0.41 -9.22 -18.14
CA GLY A 52 0.87 -8.71 -19.44
C GLY A 52 0.36 -9.51 -20.65
N TYR A 53 1.13 -9.47 -21.73
CA TYR A 53 0.86 -10.16 -23.00
C TYR A 53 1.88 -11.30 -23.25
N PRO A 54 1.56 -12.31 -24.09
CA PRO A 54 2.41 -13.47 -24.33
C PRO A 54 3.85 -13.19 -24.82
N ASN A 55 4.17 -11.97 -25.26
CA ASN A 55 5.50 -11.53 -25.69
C ASN A 55 6.28 -10.74 -24.63
N ASN A 56 5.91 -10.88 -23.36
CA ASN A 56 6.47 -10.15 -22.21
C ASN A 56 6.36 -8.62 -22.34
N LEU A 57 5.24 -8.15 -22.90
CA LEU A 57 4.88 -6.73 -22.96
C LEU A 57 3.72 -6.44 -21.99
N PHE A 58 3.66 -5.21 -21.50
CA PHE A 58 2.55 -4.67 -20.71
C PHE A 58 1.65 -3.73 -21.51
N LYS A 59 2.23 -3.03 -22.49
CA LYS A 59 1.63 -1.96 -23.29
C LYS A 59 1.11 -0.79 -22.44
N PRO A 60 1.97 -0.12 -21.65
CA PRO A 60 1.54 0.88 -20.65
C PRO A 60 0.75 2.05 -21.24
N ASN A 61 1.08 2.44 -22.48
CA ASN A 61 0.52 3.62 -23.15
C ASN A 61 -0.70 3.32 -24.04
N THR A 62 -1.10 2.05 -24.16
CA THR A 62 -2.33 1.70 -24.88
C THR A 62 -3.55 1.96 -23.99
N TYR A 63 -4.63 2.49 -24.57
CA TYR A 63 -5.88 2.67 -23.83
C TYR A 63 -6.46 1.33 -23.36
N VAL A 64 -6.92 1.28 -22.12
CA VAL A 64 -7.52 0.08 -21.54
C VAL A 64 -8.97 -0.05 -22.00
N THR A 65 -9.39 -1.25 -22.39
CA THR A 65 -10.79 -1.51 -22.76
C THR A 65 -11.63 -1.94 -21.56
N ARG A 66 -12.95 -1.79 -21.67
CA ARG A 66 -13.90 -2.23 -20.64
C ARG A 66 -13.80 -3.74 -20.34
N ALA A 67 -13.58 -4.58 -21.35
CA ALA A 67 -13.36 -6.01 -21.13
C ALA A 67 -12.06 -6.30 -20.39
N GLN A 68 -10.97 -5.59 -20.70
CA GLN A 68 -9.70 -5.74 -19.95
C GLN A 68 -9.85 -5.31 -18.49
N VAL A 69 -10.59 -4.23 -18.24
CA VAL A 69 -10.92 -3.77 -16.89
C VAL A 69 -11.75 -4.81 -16.14
N ALA A 70 -12.73 -5.44 -16.79
CA ALA A 70 -13.51 -6.52 -16.17
C ALA A 70 -12.63 -7.71 -15.75
N VAL A 71 -11.64 -8.08 -16.57
CA VAL A 71 -10.67 -9.13 -16.23
C VAL A 71 -9.82 -8.72 -15.02
N MET A 72 -9.28 -7.50 -15.01
CA MET A 72 -8.46 -7.01 -13.90
C MET A 72 -9.27 -6.93 -12.59
N LEU A 73 -10.50 -6.42 -12.64
CA LEU A 73 -11.36 -6.33 -11.46
C LEU A 73 -11.85 -7.70 -10.97
N THR A 74 -12.11 -8.65 -11.88
CA THR A 74 -12.45 -10.03 -11.50
C THR A 74 -11.33 -10.66 -10.67
N ARG A 75 -10.07 -10.43 -11.06
CA ARG A 75 -8.90 -10.94 -10.32
C ARG A 75 -8.66 -10.20 -9.02
N ALA A 76 -8.67 -8.87 -9.07
CA ALA A 76 -8.43 -8.03 -7.89
C ALA A 76 -9.47 -8.23 -6.77
N LEU A 77 -10.71 -8.58 -7.14
CA LEU A 77 -11.80 -8.86 -6.19
C LEU A 77 -11.99 -10.37 -5.95
N GLU A 78 -11.13 -11.22 -6.52
CA GLU A 78 -11.21 -12.68 -6.43
C GLU A 78 -12.62 -13.25 -6.76
N LEU A 79 -13.31 -12.65 -7.74
CA LEU A 79 -14.67 -13.03 -8.07
C LEU A 79 -14.73 -14.42 -8.72
N GLN A 80 -15.74 -15.19 -8.32
CA GLN A 80 -16.02 -16.49 -8.93
C GLN A 80 -16.52 -16.33 -10.37
N THR A 81 -15.86 -17.01 -11.30
CA THR A 81 -16.23 -17.05 -12.73
C THR A 81 -16.99 -18.32 -13.11
N THR A 82 -17.23 -19.20 -12.14
CA THR A 82 -18.09 -20.38 -12.28
C THR A 82 -19.54 -20.02 -11.99
N ASN A 83 -20.48 -20.62 -12.73
CA ASN A 83 -21.93 -20.43 -12.53
C ASN A 83 -22.40 -18.97 -12.47
N VAL A 84 -21.73 -18.08 -13.20
CA VAL A 84 -22.13 -16.67 -13.31
C VAL A 84 -23.53 -16.56 -13.90
N LYS A 85 -24.36 -15.66 -13.34
CA LYS A 85 -25.64 -15.30 -13.96
C LYS A 85 -25.38 -14.58 -15.27
N ASP A 86 -26.19 -14.88 -16.28
CA ASP A 86 -26.10 -14.27 -17.60
C ASP A 86 -26.31 -12.74 -17.49
N PRO A 87 -25.33 -11.91 -17.89
CA PRO A 87 -25.40 -10.47 -17.72
C PRO A 87 -26.36 -9.78 -18.70
N LYS A 88 -26.96 -10.50 -19.66
CA LYS A 88 -27.96 -9.98 -20.61
C LYS A 88 -27.49 -8.84 -21.52
N TYR A 89 -26.18 -8.63 -21.65
CA TYR A 89 -25.63 -7.72 -22.65
C TYR A 89 -25.78 -8.31 -24.06
N GLN A 90 -26.40 -7.55 -24.97
CA GLN A 90 -26.67 -8.00 -26.34
C GLN A 90 -25.39 -8.16 -27.19
N ASP A 91 -24.32 -7.50 -26.80
CA ASP A 91 -23.03 -7.46 -27.50
C ASP A 91 -21.94 -8.29 -26.82
N VAL A 92 -22.30 -9.12 -25.83
CA VAL A 92 -21.39 -10.06 -25.17
C VAL A 92 -22.00 -11.47 -25.21
N PRO A 93 -21.86 -12.19 -26.34
CA PRO A 93 -22.33 -13.58 -26.43
C PRO A 93 -21.54 -14.48 -25.46
N THR A 94 -22.10 -15.63 -25.08
CA THR A 94 -21.43 -16.62 -24.20
C THR A 94 -20.11 -17.14 -24.74
N THR A 95 -19.87 -17.01 -26.05
CA THR A 95 -18.61 -17.34 -26.74
C THR A 95 -17.55 -16.24 -26.67
N HIS A 96 -17.88 -15.04 -26.17
CA HIS A 96 -16.94 -13.95 -26.01
C HIS A 96 -15.82 -14.38 -25.03
N PRO A 97 -14.53 -14.16 -25.34
CA PRO A 97 -13.40 -14.65 -24.53
C PRO A 97 -13.43 -14.21 -23.06
N HIS A 98 -14.04 -13.05 -22.78
CA HIS A 98 -14.17 -12.47 -21.44
C HIS A 98 -15.61 -12.49 -20.90
N TYR A 99 -16.49 -13.35 -21.45
CA TYR A 99 -17.90 -13.41 -21.03
C TYR A 99 -18.04 -13.62 -19.52
N LYS A 100 -17.26 -14.55 -18.96
CA LYS A 100 -17.37 -14.93 -17.54
C LYS A 100 -16.93 -13.81 -16.61
N GLU A 101 -15.84 -13.11 -16.93
CA GLU A 101 -15.33 -11.98 -16.16
C GLU A 101 -16.29 -10.79 -16.25
N ILE A 102 -16.81 -10.48 -17.44
CA ILE A 102 -17.82 -9.43 -17.63
C ILE A 102 -19.09 -9.74 -16.82
N ALA A 103 -19.55 -10.99 -16.85
CA ALA A 103 -20.69 -11.44 -16.06
C ALA A 103 -20.41 -11.34 -14.55
N ALA A 104 -19.24 -11.76 -14.09
CA ALA A 104 -18.87 -11.73 -12.69
C ALA A 104 -18.87 -10.30 -12.13
N VAL A 105 -18.22 -9.34 -12.81
CA VAL A 105 -18.18 -7.95 -12.35
C VAL A 105 -19.54 -7.26 -12.40
N GLN A 106 -20.42 -7.61 -13.35
CA GLN A 106 -21.79 -7.12 -13.34
C GLN A 106 -22.59 -7.73 -12.18
N ASN A 107 -22.49 -9.03 -11.96
CA ASN A 107 -23.18 -9.73 -10.86
C ASN A 107 -22.76 -9.18 -9.49
N ALA A 108 -21.52 -8.70 -9.36
CA ALA A 108 -21.00 -8.02 -8.17
C ALA A 108 -21.42 -6.54 -8.07
N GLY A 109 -22.14 -6.00 -9.07
CA GLY A 109 -22.61 -4.61 -9.11
C GLY A 109 -21.52 -3.58 -9.42
N VAL A 110 -20.38 -4.02 -9.97
CA VAL A 110 -19.27 -3.13 -10.34
C VAL A 110 -19.60 -2.38 -11.64
N PHE A 111 -20.05 -3.11 -12.66
CA PHE A 111 -20.60 -2.56 -13.88
C PHE A 111 -22.14 -2.60 -13.86
N ASP A 112 -22.78 -1.59 -14.44
CA ASP A 112 -24.24 -1.49 -14.50
C ASP A 112 -24.87 -2.57 -15.37
N SER A 113 -26.07 -3.01 -15.00
CA SER A 113 -26.98 -3.69 -15.94
C SER A 113 -27.39 -2.70 -17.04
N ALA A 114 -27.15 -3.07 -18.30
CA ALA A 114 -27.43 -2.23 -19.46
C ALA A 114 -27.72 -3.10 -20.69
N GLN A 115 -28.23 -2.50 -21.77
CA GLN A 115 -28.49 -3.23 -23.02
C GLN A 115 -27.20 -3.74 -23.69
N LYS A 116 -26.12 -2.95 -23.63
CA LYS A 116 -24.81 -3.25 -24.22
C LYS A 116 -23.70 -2.98 -23.21
N PHE A 117 -22.70 -3.84 -23.20
CA PHE A 117 -21.50 -3.66 -22.40
C PHE A 117 -20.44 -2.82 -23.10
N ASN A 118 -20.35 -2.88 -24.43
CA ASN A 118 -19.31 -2.29 -25.26
C ASN A 118 -17.89 -2.78 -24.88
N PRO A 119 -17.57 -4.09 -25.01
CA PRO A 119 -16.34 -4.68 -24.48
C PRO A 119 -15.04 -4.07 -25.02
N ASN A 120 -15.06 -3.57 -26.27
CA ASN A 120 -13.90 -2.99 -26.94
C ASN A 120 -13.78 -1.47 -26.76
N ALA A 121 -14.77 -0.81 -26.15
CA ALA A 121 -14.67 0.61 -25.87
C ALA A 121 -13.63 0.88 -24.78
N THR A 122 -12.93 2.00 -24.90
CA THR A 122 -11.97 2.45 -23.90
C THR A 122 -12.67 2.92 -22.63
N LEU A 123 -12.04 2.75 -21.47
CA LEU A 123 -12.58 3.27 -20.21
C LEU A 123 -12.13 4.73 -19.99
N SER A 124 -13.07 5.62 -19.66
CA SER A 124 -12.77 7.00 -19.27
C SER A 124 -12.35 7.11 -17.80
N ARG A 125 -11.75 8.24 -17.41
CA ARG A 125 -11.41 8.55 -16.00
C ARG A 125 -12.64 8.57 -15.10
N GLY A 126 -13.76 9.12 -15.56
CA GLY A 126 -15.03 9.13 -14.83
C GLY A 126 -15.59 7.74 -14.65
N ASP A 127 -15.60 6.91 -15.70
CA ASP A 127 -16.05 5.52 -15.57
C ASP A 127 -15.09 4.68 -14.70
N MET A 128 -13.79 4.98 -14.70
CA MET A 128 -12.82 4.39 -13.75
C MET A 128 -13.19 4.70 -12.31
N ALA A 129 -13.48 5.96 -11.98
CA ALA A 129 -13.89 6.33 -10.63
C ALA A 129 -15.13 5.55 -10.20
N ILE A 130 -16.12 5.44 -11.08
CA ILE A 130 -17.36 4.68 -10.83
C ILE A 130 -17.06 3.21 -10.52
N VAL A 131 -16.29 2.53 -11.37
CA VAL A 131 -16.06 1.09 -11.18
C VAL A 131 -15.15 0.80 -9.98
N LEU A 132 -14.14 1.63 -9.70
CA LEU A 132 -13.28 1.45 -8.52
C LEU A 132 -14.04 1.71 -7.22
N GLN A 133 -14.81 2.80 -7.15
CA GLN A 133 -15.62 3.10 -5.97
C GLN A 133 -16.61 1.96 -5.69
N ARG A 134 -17.27 1.43 -6.73
CA ARG A 134 -18.22 0.32 -6.57
C ARG A 134 -17.56 -1.02 -6.25
N ALA A 135 -16.39 -1.30 -6.82
CA ALA A 135 -15.61 -2.50 -6.58
C ALA A 135 -15.18 -2.58 -5.11
N PHE A 136 -14.58 -1.52 -4.60
CA PHE A 136 -13.95 -1.49 -3.27
C PHE A 136 -14.80 -0.81 -2.20
N LYS A 137 -16.02 -0.39 -2.56
CA LYS A 137 -16.98 0.32 -1.67
C LYS A 137 -16.33 1.52 -0.97
N ILE A 138 -15.47 2.25 -1.69
CA ILE A 138 -14.70 3.38 -1.16
C ILE A 138 -15.68 4.43 -0.67
N LYS A 139 -15.55 4.80 0.60
CA LYS A 139 -16.32 5.86 1.25
C LYS A 139 -15.56 7.16 1.11
N GLY A 140 -16.24 8.29 0.98
CA GLY A 140 -15.59 9.59 0.95
C GLY A 140 -16.59 10.75 0.97
N SER A 141 -16.06 11.97 1.05
CA SER A 141 -16.88 13.18 1.00
C SER A 141 -17.56 13.33 -0.35
N ALA A 142 -18.72 13.99 -0.38
CA ALA A 142 -19.43 14.35 -1.60
C ALA A 142 -19.00 15.72 -2.15
N THR A 143 -17.82 16.22 -1.78
CA THR A 143 -17.23 17.46 -2.30
C THR A 143 -16.06 17.11 -3.20
N SER A 144 -16.05 17.66 -4.42
CA SER A 144 -14.92 17.58 -5.35
C SER A 144 -14.35 18.97 -5.52
N ASP A 145 -13.03 19.12 -5.38
CA ASP A 145 -12.34 20.39 -5.58
C ASP A 145 -11.87 20.58 -7.03
N PHE A 146 -12.12 19.60 -7.90
CA PHE A 146 -11.75 19.69 -9.31
C PHE A 146 -12.60 20.72 -10.08
N THR A 147 -11.93 21.53 -10.90
CA THR A 147 -12.52 22.65 -11.65
C THR A 147 -13.54 22.21 -12.73
N ASP A 148 -13.45 20.98 -13.21
CA ASP A 148 -14.30 20.40 -14.26
C ASP A 148 -15.27 19.32 -13.76
N VAL A 149 -15.43 19.18 -12.45
CA VAL A 149 -16.33 18.23 -11.81
C VAL A 149 -17.39 18.98 -11.01
N SER A 150 -18.66 18.80 -11.38
CA SER A 150 -19.81 19.38 -10.67
C SER A 150 -20.80 18.28 -10.29
N ALA A 151 -21.79 18.60 -9.47
CA ALA A 151 -22.86 17.65 -9.09
C ALA A 151 -23.63 17.05 -10.29
N LYS A 152 -23.50 17.63 -11.50
CA LYS A 152 -24.08 17.12 -12.75
C LYS A 152 -23.14 16.17 -13.52
N THR A 153 -21.86 16.13 -13.17
CA THR A 153 -20.87 15.25 -13.80
C THR A 153 -21.22 13.80 -13.48
N ARG A 154 -21.27 12.94 -14.51
CA ARG A 154 -21.47 11.50 -14.33
C ARG A 154 -20.35 10.96 -13.43
N GLY A 155 -20.75 10.27 -12.36
CA GLY A 155 -19.79 9.74 -11.38
C GLY A 155 -19.30 10.78 -10.36
N TYR A 156 -19.97 11.93 -10.22
CA TYR A 156 -19.56 12.99 -9.28
C TYR A 156 -19.19 12.45 -7.89
N LYS A 157 -20.06 11.65 -7.28
CA LYS A 157 -19.83 11.11 -5.93
C LYS A 157 -18.66 10.14 -5.91
N GLU A 158 -18.52 9.33 -6.96
CA GLU A 158 -17.47 8.34 -7.08
C GLU A 158 -16.11 9.01 -7.32
N ILE A 159 -16.06 10.09 -8.10
CA ILE A 159 -14.87 10.93 -8.29
C ILE A 159 -14.47 11.58 -6.95
N SER A 160 -15.41 12.19 -6.23
CA SER A 160 -15.14 12.78 -4.91
C SER A 160 -14.64 11.72 -3.91
N ALA A 161 -15.21 10.52 -3.93
CA ALA A 161 -14.80 9.43 -3.05
C ALA A 161 -13.35 8.99 -3.31
N ILE A 162 -12.96 8.75 -4.57
CA ILE A 162 -11.57 8.33 -4.85
C ILE A 162 -10.56 9.47 -4.63
N SER A 163 -10.97 10.72 -4.83
CA SER A 163 -10.12 11.89 -4.59
C SER A 163 -9.86 12.12 -3.11
N SER A 164 -10.90 12.05 -2.27
CA SER A 164 -10.76 12.22 -0.81
C SER A 164 -9.96 11.11 -0.13
N ASN A 165 -9.72 9.99 -0.83
CA ASN A 165 -8.87 8.89 -0.36
C ASN A 165 -7.49 8.87 -1.04
N ASN A 166 -7.08 9.97 -1.67
CA ASN A 166 -5.77 10.11 -2.31
C ASN A 166 -5.46 9.04 -3.38
N ILE A 167 -6.48 8.39 -3.97
CA ILE A 167 -6.30 7.46 -5.10
C ILE A 167 -5.93 8.26 -6.37
N THR A 168 -6.44 9.49 -6.47
CA THR A 168 -6.12 10.45 -7.53
C THR A 168 -6.02 11.87 -6.97
N THR A 169 -5.11 12.66 -7.52
CA THR A 169 -4.92 14.09 -7.21
C THR A 169 -5.34 15.01 -8.36
N GLY A 170 -5.87 14.44 -9.46
CA GLY A 170 -6.19 15.19 -10.68
C GLY A 170 -4.96 15.55 -11.51
N TYR A 171 -5.02 16.70 -12.16
CA TYR A 171 -3.96 17.32 -12.94
C TYR A 171 -3.56 18.65 -12.29
N ASP A 172 -2.36 19.13 -12.57
CA ASP A 172 -1.80 20.39 -12.02
C ASP A 172 -2.66 21.63 -12.34
N ASP A 173 -3.48 21.56 -13.40
CA ASP A 173 -4.46 22.59 -13.76
C ASP A 173 -5.73 22.57 -12.88
N GLY A 174 -5.77 21.74 -11.84
CA GLY A 174 -6.89 21.55 -10.94
C GLY A 174 -8.06 20.75 -11.53
N SER A 175 -7.92 20.16 -12.71
CA SER A 175 -8.98 19.38 -13.35
C SER A 175 -8.86 17.87 -13.10
N PHE A 176 -9.97 17.15 -13.26
CA PHE A 176 -10.02 15.69 -13.24
C PHE A 176 -10.07 15.07 -14.64
N LYS A 177 -10.57 15.76 -15.65
CA LYS A 177 -10.75 15.29 -17.04
C LYS A 177 -11.58 14.00 -17.13
N PRO A 178 -12.85 13.99 -16.66
CA PRO A 178 -13.65 12.77 -16.52
C PRO A 178 -13.87 12.00 -17.82
N ASN A 179 -13.89 12.69 -18.97
CA ASN A 179 -14.13 12.06 -20.28
C ASN A 179 -12.85 11.53 -20.95
N LEU A 180 -11.66 11.79 -20.38
CA LEU A 180 -10.40 11.36 -20.96
C LEU A 180 -10.23 9.84 -20.84
N PRO A 181 -9.89 9.12 -21.93
CA PRO A 181 -9.61 7.68 -21.86
C PRO A 181 -8.33 7.40 -21.07
N LEU A 182 -8.33 6.30 -20.32
CA LEU A 182 -7.19 5.87 -19.52
C LEU A 182 -6.29 4.90 -20.27
N THR A 183 -4.98 5.05 -20.09
CA THR A 183 -4.02 4.04 -20.50
C THR A 183 -4.03 2.86 -19.52
N ARG A 184 -3.51 1.71 -19.97
CA ARG A 184 -3.36 0.51 -19.13
C ARG A 184 -2.53 0.78 -17.87
N ALA A 185 -1.44 1.55 -17.97
CA ALA A 185 -0.62 1.92 -16.82
C ALA A 185 -1.41 2.75 -15.80
N HIS A 186 -2.10 3.81 -16.23
CA HIS A 186 -2.87 4.64 -15.32
C HIS A 186 -4.02 3.89 -14.65
N PHE A 187 -4.77 3.06 -15.39
CA PHE A 187 -5.80 2.23 -14.77
C PHE A 187 -5.21 1.26 -13.73
N SER A 188 -4.04 0.67 -14.01
CA SER A 188 -3.33 -0.21 -13.09
C SER A 188 -2.93 0.53 -11.82
N ALA A 189 -2.40 1.75 -11.94
CA ALA A 189 -2.06 2.57 -10.79
C ALA A 189 -3.28 2.86 -9.90
N PHE A 190 -4.39 3.29 -10.48
CA PHE A 190 -5.62 3.54 -9.72
C PHE A 190 -6.18 2.28 -9.07
N LEU A 191 -6.14 1.14 -9.79
CA LEU A 191 -6.57 -0.15 -9.25
C LEU A 191 -5.72 -0.59 -8.07
N ALA A 192 -4.38 -0.51 -8.18
CA ALA A 192 -3.47 -0.86 -7.10
C ALA A 192 -3.74 -0.01 -5.86
N ARG A 193 -3.80 1.32 -6.03
CA ARG A 193 -4.08 2.26 -4.94
C ARG A 193 -5.41 1.97 -4.25
N ALA A 194 -6.47 1.71 -5.02
CA ALA A 194 -7.78 1.36 -4.50
C ALA A 194 -7.78 0.01 -3.74
N LEU A 195 -7.04 -0.98 -4.25
CA LEU A 195 -6.90 -2.30 -3.63
C LEU A 195 -6.10 -2.25 -2.32
N THR A 196 -5.11 -1.36 -2.24
CA THR A 196 -4.22 -1.18 -1.07
C THR A 196 -4.65 -0.08 -0.12
N LEU A 197 -5.86 0.47 -0.26
CA LEU A 197 -6.29 1.59 0.55
C LEU A 197 -6.36 1.17 2.03
N SER A 198 -5.59 1.84 2.88
CA SER A 198 -5.45 1.52 4.29
C SER A 198 -5.45 2.78 5.14
N ASN A 199 -6.16 2.77 6.27
CA ASN A 199 -6.15 3.85 7.25
C ASN A 199 -5.71 3.33 8.63
N PRO A 200 -4.44 2.94 8.78
CA PRO A 200 -3.94 2.32 10.01
C PRO A 200 -3.77 3.35 11.12
N ASN A 201 -3.95 2.93 12.37
CA ASN A 201 -3.48 3.67 13.53
C ASN A 201 -1.99 3.42 13.70
N LEU A 202 -1.17 4.41 13.34
CA LEU A 202 0.29 4.33 13.39
C LEU A 202 0.88 4.78 14.74
N LEU A 203 0.04 5.21 15.69
CA LEU A 203 0.48 5.57 17.02
C LEU A 203 0.78 4.32 17.87
N LYS A 204 1.68 4.50 18.83
CA LYS A 204 1.89 3.53 19.90
C LYS A 204 0.68 3.55 20.85
N ASP A 205 0.34 2.38 21.39
CA ASP A 205 -0.71 2.22 22.39
C ASP A 205 -0.18 2.66 23.75
N THR A 206 -0.77 3.71 24.32
CA THR A 206 -0.32 4.34 25.56
C THR A 206 -0.49 3.46 26.80
N ALA A 207 -1.20 2.33 26.69
CA ALA A 207 -1.33 1.33 27.75
C ALA A 207 -0.10 0.41 27.87
N TYR A 208 0.94 0.61 27.06
CA TYR A 208 2.11 -0.26 27.04
C TYR A 208 3.41 0.54 27.02
N ASP A 209 4.42 -0.04 27.66
CA ASP A 209 5.82 0.32 27.49
C ASP A 209 6.42 -0.53 26.36
N TYR A 210 7.39 0.05 25.65
CA TYR A 210 8.01 -0.57 24.48
C TYR A 210 9.52 -0.62 24.62
N THR A 211 10.11 -1.79 24.37
CA THR A 211 11.57 -1.97 24.36
C THR A 211 12.06 -2.21 22.94
N TYR A 212 13.00 -1.40 22.48
CA TYR A 212 13.60 -1.49 21.15
C TYR A 212 15.10 -1.77 21.21
N ALA A 213 15.59 -2.60 20.28
CA ALA A 213 16.98 -2.58 19.89
C ALA A 213 17.19 -1.41 18.93
N HIS A 214 18.15 -0.53 19.23
CA HIS A 214 18.50 0.59 18.37
C HIS A 214 20.01 0.60 18.08
N TYR A 215 20.38 0.60 16.81
CA TYR A 215 21.77 0.81 16.37
C TYR A 215 21.91 2.24 15.86
N SER A 216 22.60 3.08 16.64
CA SER A 216 22.85 4.46 16.28
C SER A 216 23.97 4.54 15.24
N LEU A 217 23.62 5.08 14.07
CA LEU A 217 24.58 5.31 12.98
C LEU A 217 25.62 6.40 13.33
N LYS A 218 25.27 7.31 14.24
CA LYS A 218 26.10 8.46 14.63
C LYS A 218 27.34 8.02 15.41
N ASP A 219 27.15 7.16 16.41
CA ASP A 219 28.23 6.71 17.30
C ASP A 219 28.54 5.21 17.18
N LYS A 220 27.85 4.50 16.27
CA LYS A 220 28.07 3.09 15.94
C LYS A 220 27.90 2.17 17.14
N LYS A 221 26.91 2.46 17.99
CA LYS A 221 26.60 1.71 19.20
C LYS A 221 25.20 1.14 19.15
N GLN A 222 25.04 0.01 19.83
CA GLN A 222 23.75 -0.61 20.06
C GLN A 222 23.24 -0.22 21.44
N TYR A 223 21.96 0.11 21.49
CA TYR A 223 21.19 0.48 22.66
C TYR A 223 19.99 -0.44 22.81
N THR A 224 19.54 -0.59 24.05
CA THR A 224 18.25 -1.21 24.36
C THR A 224 17.39 -0.13 24.98
N LEU A 225 16.55 0.49 24.15
CA LEU A 225 15.80 1.68 24.52
C LEU A 225 14.41 1.30 25.03
N ASN A 226 14.05 1.83 26.19
CA ASN A 226 12.71 1.78 26.73
C ASN A 226 11.97 3.09 26.41
N TYR A 227 10.76 2.94 25.87
CA TYR A 227 9.85 4.03 25.53
C TYR A 227 8.64 3.90 26.45
N GLN A 228 8.44 4.91 27.30
CA GLN A 228 7.32 4.97 28.23
C GLN A 228 6.44 6.18 27.90
N TYR A 229 5.13 5.98 27.90
CA TYR A 229 4.21 7.10 27.70
C TYR A 229 4.38 8.12 28.83
N SER A 230 4.60 9.38 28.47
CA SER A 230 4.79 10.47 29.43
C SER A 230 3.51 11.27 29.60
N HIS A 231 3.07 11.96 28.54
CA HIS A 231 1.88 12.81 28.53
C HIS A 231 1.50 13.21 27.10
N TYR A 232 0.38 13.91 26.97
CA TYR A 232 -0.02 14.63 25.76
C TYR A 232 0.29 16.12 25.92
N ASP A 233 0.97 16.74 24.97
CA ASP A 233 1.46 18.14 25.05
C ASP A 233 0.59 19.18 24.32
N ASP A 234 -0.71 18.90 24.18
CA ASP A 234 -1.69 19.61 23.34
C ASP A 234 -1.55 19.38 21.82
N LYS A 235 -0.49 18.67 21.38
CA LYS A 235 -0.27 18.34 19.97
C LYS A 235 0.14 16.89 19.75
N ASN A 236 1.07 16.39 20.56
CA ASN A 236 1.77 15.13 20.41
C ASN A 236 1.54 14.24 21.63
N ASP A 237 1.52 12.93 21.39
CA ASP A 237 1.87 11.97 22.42
C ASP A 237 3.38 11.98 22.63
N VAL A 238 3.81 12.26 23.85
CA VAL A 238 5.23 12.36 24.23
C VAL A 238 5.66 11.07 24.92
N TRP A 239 6.72 10.46 24.41
CA TRP A 239 7.29 9.21 24.92
C TRP A 239 8.68 9.45 25.48
N ALA A 240 8.86 9.19 26.77
CA ALA A 240 10.17 9.28 27.42
C ALA A 240 11.04 8.11 26.98
N VAL A 241 12.26 8.40 26.52
CA VAL A 241 13.20 7.40 25.99
C VAL A 241 14.42 7.28 26.89
N SER A 242 14.77 6.05 27.28
CA SER A 242 15.96 5.78 28.09
C SER A 242 16.64 4.48 27.69
N ASP A 243 17.97 4.41 27.81
CA ASP A 243 18.69 3.14 27.64
C ASP A 243 18.57 2.29 28.91
N LEU A 244 18.01 1.09 28.80
CA LEU A 244 17.80 0.15 29.90
C LEU A 244 19.10 -0.28 30.58
N ASN A 245 20.23 -0.27 29.85
CA ASN A 245 21.50 -0.72 30.42
C ASN A 245 22.17 0.33 31.29
N SER A 246 22.07 1.61 30.91
CA SER A 246 22.76 2.72 31.58
C SER A 246 21.82 3.68 32.32
N ASN A 247 20.50 3.54 32.14
CA ASN A 247 19.47 4.50 32.54
C ASN A 247 19.71 5.93 31.99
N LYS A 248 20.53 6.05 30.93
CA LYS A 248 20.76 7.35 30.28
C LYS A 248 19.50 7.74 29.51
N ALA A 249 18.99 8.94 29.77
CA ALA A 249 17.90 9.53 29.00
C ALA A 249 18.35 9.93 27.58
N PHE A 250 17.43 9.79 26.64
CA PHE A 250 17.50 10.28 25.27
C PHE A 250 16.42 11.36 25.08
N ASN A 251 16.43 12.01 23.91
CA ASN A 251 15.34 12.91 23.53
C ASN A 251 14.03 12.13 23.55
N SER A 252 12.96 12.77 24.02
CA SER A 252 11.63 12.18 23.96
C SER A 252 11.21 12.00 22.50
N GLU A 253 10.49 10.93 22.21
CA GLU A 253 9.84 10.77 20.91
C GLU A 253 8.47 11.48 20.93
N LEU A 254 8.16 12.15 19.83
CA LEU A 254 6.92 12.87 19.62
C LEU A 254 6.12 12.19 18.51
N LEU A 255 4.92 11.75 18.83
CA LEU A 255 3.98 11.17 17.86
C LEU A 255 2.77 12.08 17.69
N PHE A 256 2.49 12.46 16.44
CA PHE A 256 1.38 13.34 16.06
C PHE A 256 0.40 12.60 15.16
N SER A 257 -0.89 12.80 15.41
CA SER A 257 -1.94 12.50 14.45
C SER A 257 -3.15 13.41 14.62
N ASP A 258 -3.76 13.81 13.50
CA ASP A 258 -5.02 14.56 13.45
C ASP A 258 -6.14 13.82 12.68
N GLY A 259 -5.96 12.51 12.48
CA GLY A 259 -6.87 11.64 11.73
C GLY A 259 -6.48 11.44 10.27
N ASP A 260 -5.97 12.48 9.61
CA ASP A 260 -5.57 12.43 8.19
C ASP A 260 -4.06 12.64 8.01
N ILE A 261 -3.34 12.93 9.08
CA ILE A 261 -1.89 13.14 9.09
C ILE A 261 -1.25 12.28 10.18
N PHE A 262 -0.06 11.78 9.89
CA PHE A 262 0.86 11.17 10.84
C PHE A 262 2.17 11.94 10.86
N GLY A 263 2.72 12.16 12.06
CA GLY A 263 4.04 12.74 12.27
C GLY A 263 4.81 11.98 13.35
N GLN A 264 6.10 11.74 13.13
CA GLN A 264 7.03 11.19 14.11
C GLN A 264 8.28 12.06 14.15
N GLY A 265 8.73 12.43 15.35
CA GLY A 265 9.94 13.23 15.55
C GLY A 265 10.50 13.08 16.96
N GLU A 266 11.45 13.94 17.30
CA GLU A 266 12.08 13.98 18.62
C GLU A 266 11.95 15.38 19.23
N ASP A 267 11.83 15.43 20.55
CA ASP A 267 11.89 16.68 21.31
C ASP A 267 13.35 17.19 21.33
N ARG A 268 13.62 18.24 20.54
CA ARG A 268 14.94 18.87 20.40
C ARG A 268 14.85 20.34 20.82
N ASP A 269 15.91 20.84 21.47
CA ASP A 269 15.97 22.15 22.12
C ASP A 269 15.57 23.38 21.25
N TYR A 270 15.58 23.28 19.91
CA TYR A 270 15.49 24.46 19.04
C TYR A 270 14.54 24.38 17.84
N ASP A 271 14.00 23.22 17.45
CA ASP A 271 13.00 23.13 16.38
C ASP A 271 12.21 21.80 16.46
N LEU A 272 10.88 21.89 16.48
CA LEU A 272 9.97 20.74 16.37
C LEU A 272 9.77 20.37 14.89
N PHE A 273 10.74 19.69 14.29
CA PHE A 273 10.57 19.05 12.98
C PHE A 273 10.23 17.58 13.14
N TYR A 274 9.18 17.12 12.46
CA TYR A 274 8.91 15.70 12.30
C TYR A 274 9.90 15.13 11.29
N ASP A 275 10.63 14.09 11.69
CA ASP A 275 11.55 13.37 10.81
C ASP A 275 10.76 12.54 9.78
N LEU A 276 9.56 12.07 10.13
CA LEU A 276 8.63 11.40 9.23
C LEU A 276 7.24 12.06 9.31
N TYR A 277 6.71 12.52 8.18
CA TYR A 277 5.43 13.26 8.14
C TYR A 277 4.67 13.02 6.84
N PHE A 278 3.47 12.43 6.91
CA PHE A 278 2.69 12.10 5.72
C PHE A 278 1.19 12.01 5.99
N ARG A 279 0.40 12.00 4.90
CA ARG A 279 -1.05 11.96 4.94
C ARG A 279 -1.61 10.53 4.83
N LEU A 280 -2.65 10.27 5.60
CA LEU A 280 -3.55 9.13 5.51
C LEU A 280 -4.75 9.47 4.59
N PRO A 281 -5.49 8.46 4.08
CA PRO A 281 -5.15 7.04 4.09
C PRO A 281 -3.95 6.70 3.19
N LEU A 282 -3.24 5.64 3.55
CA LEU A 282 -2.13 5.08 2.78
C LEU A 282 -2.63 4.21 1.63
N ARG A 283 -1.81 4.16 0.58
CA ARG A 283 -2.01 3.39 -0.63
C ARG A 283 -0.66 3.22 -1.31
N ILE A 284 -0.42 2.07 -1.91
CA ILE A 284 0.85 1.77 -2.58
C ILE A 284 1.19 2.85 -3.64
N GLY A 285 2.48 3.14 -3.76
CA GLY A 285 3.02 4.15 -4.66
C GLY A 285 3.55 5.35 -3.88
N VAL A 286 3.93 6.39 -4.61
CA VAL A 286 4.49 7.61 -4.01
C VAL A 286 3.36 8.40 -3.33
N ILE A 287 3.57 8.80 -2.08
CA ILE A 287 2.63 9.64 -1.32
C ILE A 287 3.14 11.08 -1.12
N GLN A 288 4.43 11.34 -1.35
CA GLN A 288 5.08 12.62 -1.10
C GLN A 288 6.33 12.78 -1.99
N HIS A 289 6.46 13.95 -2.62
CA HIS A 289 7.57 14.34 -3.50
C HIS A 289 8.03 15.80 -3.28
N GLU A 290 9.23 16.15 -3.77
CA GLU A 290 9.88 17.48 -3.72
C GLU A 290 8.98 18.64 -4.19
N ASP A 291 7.98 18.38 -5.02
CA ASP A 291 7.11 19.38 -5.65
C ASP A 291 5.73 19.52 -4.99
N ASP A 292 5.45 18.76 -3.92
CA ASP A 292 4.15 18.80 -3.27
C ASP A 292 4.07 19.99 -2.28
N ASP A 293 3.01 20.81 -2.39
CA ASP A 293 2.80 21.99 -1.55
C ASP A 293 2.81 21.66 -0.04
N GLY A 294 3.61 22.41 0.72
CA GLY A 294 3.73 22.26 2.18
C GLY A 294 4.81 21.29 2.65
N ILE A 295 5.61 20.75 1.73
CA ILE A 295 6.70 19.82 2.06
C ILE A 295 8.02 20.55 1.95
N ILE A 296 8.67 20.71 3.10
CA ILE A 296 10.02 21.26 3.20
C ILE A 296 10.96 20.07 3.02
N SER A 297 11.99 20.22 2.18
CA SER A 297 13.20 19.39 2.24
C SER A 297 13.17 18.03 1.50
N GLY A 298 13.07 18.03 0.16
CA GLY A 298 13.78 17.05 -0.71
C GLY A 298 13.71 15.56 -0.33
N VAL A 299 12.55 15.11 0.15
CA VAL A 299 12.29 13.74 0.58
C VAL A 299 11.21 13.14 -0.30
N ARG A 300 11.40 11.89 -0.68
CA ARG A 300 10.44 11.07 -1.40
C ARG A 300 10.00 9.91 -0.52
N LEU A 301 8.71 9.83 -0.23
CA LEU A 301 8.12 8.75 0.56
C LEU A 301 7.24 7.86 -0.33
N THR A 302 7.56 6.57 -0.33
CA THR A 302 6.88 5.56 -1.15
C THR A 302 6.29 4.49 -0.24
N VAL A 303 4.98 4.27 -0.33
CA VAL A 303 4.33 3.10 0.29
C VAL A 303 4.61 1.91 -0.61
N LYS A 304 5.28 0.90 -0.07
CA LYS A 304 5.67 -0.33 -0.79
C LYS A 304 4.67 -1.46 -0.59
N ALA A 305 4.07 -1.53 0.59
CA ALA A 305 3.01 -2.47 0.90
C ALA A 305 2.10 -1.89 1.98
N THR A 306 0.83 -2.31 1.95
CA THR A 306 -0.13 -2.08 3.04
C THR A 306 -0.62 -3.39 3.68
N ASP A 307 -0.15 -4.51 3.16
CA ASP A 307 -0.49 -5.88 3.52
C ASP A 307 0.78 -6.74 3.67
N GLY A 308 1.90 -6.10 4.00
CA GLY A 308 3.21 -6.74 4.12
C GLY A 308 3.34 -7.62 5.35
N THR A 309 4.52 -8.22 5.49
CA THR A 309 4.91 -9.02 6.66
C THR A 309 6.30 -8.62 7.13
N VAL A 310 6.54 -8.64 8.44
CA VAL A 310 7.88 -8.41 9.01
C VAL A 310 8.06 -9.23 10.27
N GLN A 311 9.28 -9.72 10.49
CA GLN A 311 9.68 -10.29 11.77
C GLN A 311 10.41 -9.22 12.59
N ALA A 312 9.97 -9.00 13.84
CA ALA A 312 10.62 -8.13 14.81
C ALA A 312 10.45 -8.72 16.22
N GLY A 313 11.51 -8.74 17.03
CA GLY A 313 11.45 -9.29 18.40
C GLY A 313 11.07 -10.77 18.47
N GLY A 314 11.35 -11.53 17.41
CA GLY A 314 10.93 -12.94 17.28
C GLY A 314 9.45 -13.13 16.94
N ILE A 315 8.66 -12.06 16.77
CA ILE A 315 7.24 -12.09 16.39
C ILE A 315 7.10 -11.82 14.89
N ASN A 316 6.25 -12.60 14.22
CA ASN A 316 5.86 -12.35 12.84
C ASN A 316 4.60 -11.49 12.80
N TYR A 317 4.73 -10.28 12.27
CA TYR A 317 3.62 -9.37 12.03
C TYR A 317 3.12 -9.53 10.60
N ASN A 318 1.80 -9.47 10.44
CA ASN A 318 1.10 -9.44 9.14
C ASN A 318 0.35 -8.11 9.02
N ASN A 319 -0.11 -7.79 7.81
CA ASN A 319 -0.78 -6.51 7.50
C ASN A 319 0.10 -5.30 7.84
N VAL A 320 1.39 -5.43 7.56
CA VAL A 320 2.41 -4.43 7.86
C VAL A 320 2.40 -3.37 6.76
N ILE A 321 2.40 -2.10 7.16
CA ILE A 321 2.68 -1.00 6.25
C ILE A 321 4.20 -0.91 6.08
N VAL A 322 4.65 -0.94 4.83
CA VAL A 322 6.08 -0.76 4.50
C VAL A 322 6.25 0.54 3.76
N LEU A 323 7.06 1.44 4.32
CA LEU A 323 7.39 2.74 3.73
C LEU A 323 8.87 2.79 3.39
N GLU A 324 9.21 3.29 2.21
CA GLU A 324 10.57 3.66 1.82
C GLU A 324 10.69 5.17 1.73
N GLU A 325 11.69 5.72 2.40
CA GLU A 325 12.05 7.14 2.34
C GLU A 325 13.42 7.30 1.70
N MET A 326 13.50 8.23 0.75
CA MET A 326 14.75 8.67 0.13
C MET A 326 14.88 10.17 0.30
N SER A 327 16.06 10.64 0.71
CA SER A 327 16.34 12.06 0.91
C SER A 327 17.45 12.53 -0.02
N ILE A 328 17.36 13.75 -0.55
CA ILE A 328 18.48 14.37 -1.28
C ILE A 328 19.58 14.87 -0.33
N TYR A 329 19.29 14.98 0.97
CA TYR A 329 20.22 15.49 1.98
C TYR A 329 21.07 14.39 2.62
N ARG A 330 20.67 13.13 2.47
CA ARG A 330 21.35 11.97 3.04
C ARG A 330 21.38 10.87 2.00
N ASP A 331 22.56 10.34 1.72
CA ASP A 331 22.67 9.15 0.89
C ASP A 331 21.98 7.98 1.60
N GLY A 332 21.18 7.20 0.87
CA GLY A 332 20.60 5.96 1.37
C GLY A 332 19.08 5.93 1.39
N VAL A 333 18.56 4.79 1.82
CA VAL A 333 17.12 4.51 1.90
C VAL A 333 16.79 4.06 3.31
N SER A 334 15.83 4.73 3.94
CA SER A 334 15.19 4.23 5.16
C SER A 334 13.96 3.42 4.79
N THR A 335 13.80 2.24 5.38
CA THR A 335 12.61 1.40 5.24
C THR A 335 11.94 1.21 6.59
N TYR A 336 10.73 1.71 6.73
CA TYR A 336 9.94 1.66 7.95
C TYR A 336 8.86 0.59 7.85
N TYR A 337 8.68 -0.15 8.94
CA TYR A 337 7.66 -1.19 9.06
C TYR A 337 6.71 -0.81 10.20
N PHE A 338 5.49 -0.45 9.87
CA PHE A 338 4.46 -0.09 10.85
C PHE A 338 3.40 -1.18 10.99
N VAL A 339 2.93 -1.38 12.21
CA VAL A 339 1.82 -2.27 12.53
C VAL A 339 0.69 -1.48 13.17
N ASP A 340 -0.52 -1.69 12.67
CA ASP A 340 -1.75 -1.04 13.15
C ASP A 340 -1.95 -1.25 14.66
N GLY A 341 -2.12 -0.15 15.41
CA GLY A 341 -2.27 -0.14 16.87
C GLY A 341 -1.00 -0.50 17.66
N ILE A 342 0.15 -0.58 16.99
CA ILE A 342 1.47 -0.79 17.63
C ILE A 342 2.44 0.33 17.28
N GLY A 343 2.40 0.83 16.04
CA GLY A 343 3.32 1.83 15.51
C GLY A 343 4.52 1.21 14.79
N LEU A 344 5.64 1.94 14.77
CA LEU A 344 6.89 1.52 14.11
C LEU A 344 7.48 0.31 14.85
N VAL A 345 7.54 -0.85 14.21
CA VAL A 345 8.12 -2.07 14.80
C VAL A 345 9.52 -2.38 14.29
N LYS A 346 9.91 -1.82 13.14
CA LYS A 346 11.23 -2.04 12.56
C LYS A 346 11.62 -0.91 11.60
N GLU A 347 12.89 -0.55 11.62
CA GLU A 347 13.50 0.38 10.65
C GLU A 347 14.81 -0.20 10.14
N LEU A 348 14.99 -0.11 8.83
CA LEU A 348 16.25 -0.43 8.15
C LEU A 348 16.79 0.84 7.50
N TYR A 349 18.11 0.99 7.50
CA TYR A 349 18.81 1.98 6.70
C TYR A 349 19.82 1.27 5.80
N ASN A 350 19.66 1.41 4.48
CA ASN A 350 20.42 0.66 3.46
C ASN A 350 20.45 -0.85 3.75
N ASP A 351 19.26 -1.43 3.97
CA ASP A 351 19.03 -2.84 4.31
C ASP A 351 19.62 -3.31 5.66
N VAL A 352 20.23 -2.43 6.45
CA VAL A 352 20.73 -2.73 7.79
C VAL A 352 19.67 -2.38 8.81
N VAL A 353 19.28 -3.33 9.67
CA VAL A 353 18.34 -3.06 10.77
C VAL A 353 18.97 -2.09 11.76
N ILE A 354 18.35 -0.93 11.94
CA ILE A 354 18.80 0.10 12.89
C ILE A 354 17.83 0.32 14.04
N TYR A 355 16.61 -0.19 13.93
CA TYR A 355 15.59 -0.13 14.95
C TYR A 355 14.71 -1.37 14.87
N GLU A 356 14.44 -2.02 15.99
CA GLU A 356 13.58 -3.22 16.05
C GLU A 356 12.88 -3.33 17.39
N LEU A 357 11.56 -3.49 17.37
CA LEU A 357 10.75 -3.77 18.55
C LEU A 357 11.11 -5.15 19.08
N LEU A 358 11.54 -5.23 20.34
CA LEU A 358 11.87 -6.48 21.02
C LEU A 358 10.68 -7.00 21.81
N GLU A 359 10.04 -6.12 22.58
CA GLU A 359 8.94 -6.46 23.46
C GLU A 359 8.03 -5.24 23.70
N ARG A 360 6.78 -5.53 24.06
CA ARG A 360 5.78 -4.56 24.47
C ARG A 360 5.12 -5.10 25.74
N THR A 361 5.18 -4.33 26.82
CA THR A 361 4.74 -4.75 28.16
C THR A 361 3.58 -3.88 28.61
N ALA A 362 2.49 -4.49 29.11
CA ALA A 362 1.33 -3.73 29.58
C ALA A 362 1.67 -3.00 30.89
N ASN A 363 1.23 -1.74 30.98
CA ASN A 363 1.47 -0.85 32.12
C ASN A 363 0.53 -1.08 33.30
#